data_AF-A0A3M1WDC3-F1
#
_entry.id   AF-A0A3M1WDC3-F1
#
_cell.length_a   1.000
_cell.length_b   1.000
_cell.length_c   1.000
_cell.angle_alpha   90.00
_cell.angle_beta   90.00
_cell.angle_gamma   90.00
#
_symmetry.space_group_name_H-M   'P 1'
#
loop_
_entity.id
_entity.type
_entity.pdbx_description
1 polymer ?
#
loop_
_entity_poly.entity_id
_entity_poly.type
_entity_poly.pdbx_seq_one_letter_code
_entity_poly.pdbx_strand_id
1 'polypeptide(L)'
;LEKVRPTDDELAQVMGHEIAHALANHVAEHMSVAMASTIGATVVGTAIAAKHEHYGLALTGAALAATLAIELPNNRTQEAEADRIGIELAARAGFDPRAAVTLWEKMARVGGKAPPEILSTHPAPEHRMEAMRALVPQMLPIYEAARKKYRGLSCR
;
A
#
# COMPACT_ATOMS: atom_id res chain seq x y z
N LEU A 1 6.02 13.58 6.96
CA LEU A 1 6.74 12.99 8.12
C LEU A 1 7.01 14.00 9.24
N GLU A 2 7.37 15.26 8.93
CA GLU A 2 7.68 16.28 9.96
C GLU A 2 6.59 16.48 11.03
N LYS A 3 5.30 16.43 10.65
CA LYS A 3 4.19 16.56 11.62
C LYS A 3 3.95 15.31 12.46
N VAL A 4 4.30 14.14 11.93
CA VAL A 4 4.10 12.82 12.57
C VAL A 4 5.20 12.56 13.60
N ARG A 5 6.43 13.05 13.35
CA ARG A 5 7.63 12.83 14.18
C ARG A 5 7.79 11.35 14.56
N PRO A 6 8.01 10.48 13.56
CA PRO A 6 8.10 9.05 13.80
C PRO A 6 9.33 8.70 14.64
N THR A 7 9.24 7.63 15.43
CA THR A 7 10.43 6.96 15.99
C THR A 7 11.18 6.20 14.90
N ASP A 8 12.40 5.75 15.17
CA ASP A 8 13.16 4.92 14.22
C ASP A 8 12.41 3.63 13.88
N ASP A 9 11.76 3.00 14.87
CA ASP A 9 10.92 1.82 14.64
C ASP A 9 9.76 2.11 13.68
N GLU A 10 9.12 3.29 13.80
CA GLU A 10 8.00 3.72 12.95
C GLU A 10 8.49 4.10 11.55
N LEU A 11 9.62 4.80 11.44
CA LEU A 11 10.24 5.13 10.16
C LEU A 11 10.65 3.86 9.41
N ALA A 12 11.17 2.85 10.12
CA ALA A 12 11.49 1.55 9.56
C ALA A 12 10.28 0.84 8.95
N GLN A 13 9.06 1.06 9.47
CA GLN A 13 7.85 0.52 8.86
C GLN A 13 7.55 1.18 7.51
N VAL A 14 7.72 2.50 7.40
CA VAL A 14 7.57 3.21 6.11
C VAL A 14 8.59 2.69 5.11
N MET A 15 9.86 2.61 5.49
CA MET A 15 10.90 2.11 4.59
C MET A 15 10.67 0.65 4.20
N GLY A 16 10.27 -0.21 5.15
CA GLY A 16 9.93 -1.59 4.89
C GLY A 16 8.78 -1.72 3.90
N HIS A 17 7.75 -0.89 4.02
CA HIS A 17 6.60 -0.82 3.11
C HIS A 17 7.01 -0.44 1.68
N GLU A 18 7.82 0.61 1.51
CA GLU A 18 8.30 1.02 0.17
C GLU A 18 9.20 -0.04 -0.47
N ILE A 19 10.08 -0.67 0.33
CA ILE A 19 10.91 -1.79 -0.15
C ILE A 19 10.02 -2.98 -0.55
N ALA A 20 8.93 -3.23 0.18
CA ALA A 20 7.99 -4.29 -0.15
C ALA A 20 7.29 -4.04 -1.49
N HIS A 21 6.86 -2.80 -1.78
CA HIS A 21 6.33 -2.45 -3.09
C HIS A 21 7.32 -2.72 -4.22
N ALA A 22 8.59 -2.38 -4.01
CA ALA A 22 9.65 -2.66 -4.99
C ALA A 22 9.89 -4.16 -5.15
N LEU A 23 9.94 -4.92 -4.05
CA LEU A 23 10.17 -6.37 -4.07
C LEU A 23 9.04 -7.13 -4.76
N ALA A 24 7.79 -6.71 -4.53
CA ALA A 24 6.61 -7.32 -5.12
C ALA A 24 6.30 -6.78 -6.54
N ASN A 25 7.11 -5.84 -7.06
CA ASN A 25 6.91 -5.21 -8.37
C ASN A 25 5.52 -4.53 -8.54
N HIS A 26 4.92 -4.02 -7.46
CA HIS A 26 3.57 -3.43 -7.50
C HIS A 26 3.45 -2.27 -8.51
N VAL A 27 4.50 -1.48 -8.71
CA VAL A 27 4.51 -0.40 -9.71
C VAL A 27 4.37 -0.96 -11.13
N ALA A 28 5.10 -2.02 -11.46
CA ALA A 28 5.05 -2.64 -12.78
C ALA A 28 3.70 -3.34 -13.02
N GLU A 29 3.16 -3.98 -11.99
CA GLU A 29 1.83 -4.58 -12.03
C GLU A 29 0.75 -3.51 -12.23
N HIS A 30 0.77 -2.43 -11.46
CA HIS A 30 -0.17 -1.31 -11.61
C HIS A 30 -0.14 -0.72 -13.02
N MET A 31 1.05 -0.50 -13.59
CA MET A 31 1.19 -0.06 -14.98
C MET A 31 0.59 -1.07 -15.96
N SER A 32 0.83 -2.37 -15.74
CA SER A 32 0.31 -3.43 -16.61
C SER A 32 -1.22 -3.49 -16.58
N VAL A 33 -1.82 -3.39 -15.40
CA VAL A 33 -3.29 -3.34 -15.21
C VAL A 33 -3.87 -2.08 -15.86
N ALA A 34 -3.27 -0.92 -15.68
CA ALA A 34 -3.73 0.33 -16.29
C ALA A 34 -3.67 0.27 -17.83
N MET A 35 -2.58 -0.26 -18.39
CA MET A 35 -2.43 -0.46 -19.84
C MET A 35 -3.47 -1.45 -20.38
N ALA A 36 -3.63 -2.60 -19.72
CA ALA A 36 -4.62 -3.59 -20.11
C ALA A 36 -6.06 -3.04 -20.04
N SER A 37 -6.37 -2.27 -19.00
CA SER A 37 -7.67 -1.62 -18.82
C SER A 37 -7.94 -0.58 -19.91
N THR A 38 -6.92 0.22 -20.27
CA THR A 38 -7.01 1.21 -21.35
C THR A 38 -7.25 0.56 -22.70
N ILE A 39 -6.53 -0.52 -23.01
CA ILE A 39 -6.70 -1.29 -24.24
C ILE A 39 -8.11 -1.90 -24.28
N GLY A 40 -8.53 -2.54 -23.18
CA GLY A 40 -9.85 -3.15 -23.05
C GLY A 40 -10.97 -2.13 -23.26
N ALA A 41 -10.88 -0.97 -22.60
CA ALA A 41 -11.83 0.13 -22.76
C ALA A 41 -11.91 0.62 -24.21
N THR A 42 -10.78 0.72 -24.91
CA THR A 42 -10.74 1.14 -26.32
C THR A 42 -11.40 0.12 -27.25
N VAL A 43 -11.13 -1.17 -27.04
CA VAL A 43 -11.74 -2.26 -27.83
C VAL A 43 -13.26 -2.28 -27.64
N VAL A 44 -13.73 -2.21 -26.39
CA VAL A 44 -15.17 -2.15 -26.08
C VAL A 44 -15.81 -0.89 -26.68
N GLY A 45 -15.16 0.27 -26.51
CA GLY A 45 -15.63 1.55 -27.04
C GLY A 45 -15.81 1.54 -28.56
N THR A 46 -14.82 1.02 -29.30
CA THR A 46 -14.87 0.91 -30.78
C THR A 46 -15.94 -0.07 -31.26
N ALA A 47 -16.09 -1.22 -30.61
CA ALA A 47 -17.11 -2.21 -30.95
C ALA A 47 -18.54 -1.67 -30.76
N ILE A 48 -18.77 -0.83 -29.75
CA ILE A 48 -20.09 -0.23 -29.49
C ILE A 48 -20.33 0.98 -30.40
N ALA A 49 -19.31 1.83 -30.63
CA ALA A 49 -19.40 2.95 -31.56
C ALA A 49 -19.71 2.50 -33.00
N ALA A 50 -19.21 1.33 -33.42
CA ALA A 50 -19.55 0.73 -34.70
C ALA A 50 -21.03 0.32 -34.83
N LYS A 51 -21.78 0.25 -33.72
CA LYS A 51 -23.20 -0.18 -33.69
C LYS A 51 -24.19 0.95 -33.39
N HIS A 52 -23.76 2.07 -32.81
CA HIS A 52 -24.66 3.14 -32.36
C HIS A 52 -24.05 4.56 -32.48
N GLU A 53 -24.74 5.49 -33.16
CA GLU A 53 -24.22 6.82 -33.52
C GLU A 53 -24.27 7.89 -32.40
N HIS A 54 -24.95 7.66 -31.26
CA HIS A 54 -25.26 8.72 -30.29
C HIS A 54 -24.91 8.45 -28.80
N TYR A 55 -23.96 7.56 -28.49
CA TYR A 55 -23.73 7.10 -27.10
C TYR A 55 -22.38 7.47 -26.47
N GLY A 56 -21.60 8.38 -27.07
CA GLY A 56 -20.21 8.64 -26.69
C GLY A 56 -19.95 8.98 -25.21
N LEU A 57 -20.83 9.74 -24.55
CA LEU A 57 -20.66 10.18 -23.15
C LEU A 57 -21.01 9.10 -22.10
N ALA A 58 -22.00 8.24 -22.38
CA ALA A 58 -22.35 7.13 -21.48
C ALA A 58 -21.29 6.02 -21.53
N LEU A 59 -20.68 5.81 -22.69
CA LEU A 59 -19.61 4.84 -22.91
C LEU A 59 -18.32 5.20 -22.17
N THR A 60 -17.90 6.47 -22.20
CA THR A 60 -16.69 6.92 -21.50
C THR A 60 -16.85 6.82 -19.99
N GLY A 61 -18.03 7.16 -19.44
CA GLY A 61 -18.33 6.98 -18.02
C GLY A 61 -18.31 5.51 -17.58
N ALA A 62 -18.90 4.61 -18.36
CA ALA A 62 -18.90 3.19 -18.06
C ALA A 62 -17.50 2.56 -18.15
N ALA A 63 -16.70 2.95 -19.13
CA ALA A 63 -15.31 2.50 -19.27
C ALA A 63 -14.44 2.95 -18.08
N LEU A 64 -14.57 4.21 -17.67
CA LEU A 64 -13.87 4.72 -16.48
C LEU A 64 -14.30 3.99 -15.20
N ALA A 65 -15.61 3.76 -15.03
CA ALA A 65 -16.12 3.01 -13.88
C ALA A 65 -15.58 1.57 -13.84
N ALA A 66 -15.48 0.90 -15.00
CA ALA A 66 -14.91 -0.44 -15.11
C ALA A 66 -13.42 -0.48 -14.76
N THR A 67 -12.63 0.49 -15.25
CA THR A 67 -11.21 0.61 -14.90
C THR A 67 -11.04 0.81 -13.39
N LEU A 68 -11.78 1.74 -12.80
CA LEU A 68 -11.73 1.98 -11.34
C LEU A 68 -12.17 0.75 -10.53
N ALA A 69 -13.14 -0.02 -11.03
CA ALA A 69 -13.59 -1.25 -10.38
C ALA A 69 -12.51 -2.36 -10.36
N ILE A 70 -11.57 -2.35 -11.29
CA ILE A 70 -10.43 -3.29 -11.34
C ILE A 70 -9.25 -2.73 -10.52
N GLU A 71 -8.94 -1.45 -10.70
CA GLU A 71 -7.78 -0.82 -10.05
C GLU A 71 -7.94 -0.72 -8.53
N LEU A 72 -9.12 -0.33 -8.01
CA LEU A 72 -9.30 -0.10 -6.57
C LEU A 72 -9.08 -1.37 -5.71
N PRO A 73 -9.65 -2.55 -6.03
CA PRO A 73 -9.36 -3.77 -5.30
C PRO A 73 -7.91 -4.24 -5.45
N ASN A 74 -7.33 -4.06 -6.64
CA ASN A 74 -5.93 -4.41 -6.90
C ASN A 74 -4.99 -3.61 -5.99
N ASN A 75 -5.18 -2.29 -5.93
CA ASN A 75 -4.38 -1.39 -5.10
C ASN A 75 -4.50 -1.76 -3.62
N ARG A 76 -5.71 -2.07 -3.12
CA ARG A 76 -5.89 -2.51 -1.72
C ARG A 76 -5.17 -3.81 -1.40
N THR A 77 -5.12 -4.75 -2.35
CA THR A 77 -4.42 -6.03 -2.20
C THR A 77 -2.91 -5.81 -2.14
N GLN A 78 -2.38 -4.96 -3.03
CA GLN A 78 -0.97 -4.58 -3.06
C GLN A 78 -0.54 -3.88 -1.75
N GLU A 79 -1.37 -3.01 -1.19
CA GLU A 79 -1.10 -2.36 0.10
C GLU A 79 -1.05 -3.36 1.26
N ALA A 80 -1.98 -4.32 1.31
CA ALA A 80 -2.00 -5.34 2.36
C ALA A 80 -0.79 -6.29 2.25
N GLU A 81 -0.37 -6.63 1.03
CA GLU A 81 0.85 -7.40 0.79
C GLU A 81 2.10 -6.63 1.21
N ALA A 82 2.19 -5.35 0.82
CA ALA A 82 3.29 -4.48 1.17
C ALA A 82 3.39 -4.26 2.69
N ASP A 83 2.27 -4.10 3.40
CA ASP A 83 2.24 -4.05 4.86
C ASP A 83 2.84 -5.32 5.49
N ARG A 84 2.41 -6.50 5.01
CA ARG A 84 2.87 -7.77 5.56
C ARG A 84 4.37 -7.96 5.37
N ILE A 85 4.85 -7.78 4.14
CA ILE A 85 6.27 -7.93 3.82
C ILE A 85 7.09 -6.84 4.51
N GLY A 86 6.61 -5.60 4.52
CA GLY A 86 7.31 -4.46 5.12
C GLY A 86 7.52 -4.61 6.63
N ILE A 87 6.47 -5.02 7.36
CA ILE A 87 6.57 -5.30 8.80
C ILE A 87 7.55 -6.45 9.05
N GLU A 88 7.51 -7.50 8.22
CA GLU A 88 8.45 -8.62 8.33
C GLU A 88 9.90 -8.17 8.09
N LEU A 89 10.15 -7.35 7.06
CA LEU A 89 11.47 -6.79 6.76
C LEU A 89 11.99 -5.93 7.92
N ALA A 90 11.15 -5.04 8.46
CA ALA A 90 11.49 -4.20 9.61
C ALA A 90 11.79 -5.05 10.86
N ALA A 91 10.97 -6.08 11.14
CA ALA A 91 11.19 -7.02 12.23
C ALA A 91 12.52 -7.78 12.07
N ARG A 92 12.84 -8.26 10.87
CA ARG A 92 14.12 -8.92 10.55
C ARG A 92 15.31 -7.98 10.71
N ALA A 93 15.12 -6.68 10.49
CA ALA A 93 16.13 -5.65 10.73
C ALA A 93 16.24 -5.23 12.21
N GLY A 94 15.37 -5.76 13.08
CA GLY A 94 15.42 -5.52 14.53
C GLY A 94 14.54 -4.37 15.02
N PHE A 95 13.64 -3.84 14.20
CA PHE A 95 12.67 -2.81 14.56
C PHE A 95 11.35 -3.41 15.07
N ASP A 96 10.72 -2.78 16.06
CA ASP A 96 9.52 -3.33 16.71
C ASP A 96 8.31 -3.36 15.74
N PRO A 97 7.73 -4.54 15.43
CA PRO A 97 6.58 -4.64 14.52
C PRO A 97 5.32 -3.94 15.05
N ARG A 98 5.22 -3.67 16.36
CA ARG A 98 4.12 -2.89 16.95
C ARG A 98 4.11 -1.45 16.45
N ALA A 99 5.26 -0.93 16.01
CA ALA A 99 5.40 0.43 15.51
C ALA A 99 4.57 0.71 14.26
N ALA A 100 4.20 -0.33 13.49
CA ALA A 100 3.33 -0.16 12.32
C ALA A 100 1.96 0.37 12.73
N VAL A 101 1.42 -0.17 13.83
CA VAL A 101 0.12 0.23 14.38
C VAL A 101 0.20 1.64 14.95
N THR A 102 1.25 1.95 15.73
CA THR A 102 1.39 3.28 16.36
C THR A 102 1.64 4.37 15.32
N LEU A 103 2.41 4.09 14.26
CA LEU A 103 2.59 5.00 13.14
C LEU A 103 1.24 5.35 12.50
N TRP A 104 0.42 4.36 12.17
CA TRP A 104 -0.89 4.58 11.58
C TRP A 104 -1.83 5.38 12.48
N GLU A 105 -1.84 5.09 13.79
CA GLU A 105 -2.59 5.88 14.77
C GLU A 105 -2.12 7.34 14.81
N LYS A 106 -0.81 7.60 14.74
CA LYS A 106 -0.26 8.97 14.69
C LYS A 106 -0.66 9.68 13.40
N MET A 107 -0.56 9.01 12.25
CA MET A 107 -0.93 9.57 10.96
C MET A 107 -2.43 9.94 10.92
N ALA A 108 -3.29 9.07 11.43
CA ALA A 108 -4.73 9.31 11.53
C ALA A 108 -5.06 10.54 12.40
N ARG A 109 -4.33 10.75 13.50
CA ARG A 109 -4.51 11.94 14.37
C ARG A 109 -4.07 13.24 13.71
N VAL A 110 -3.07 13.21 12.85
CA VAL A 110 -2.53 14.39 12.15
C VAL A 110 -3.36 14.74 10.90
N GLY A 111 -4.17 13.80 10.39
CA GLY A 111 -4.75 13.81 9.06
C GLY A 111 -5.84 14.83 8.72
N GLY A 112 -6.07 15.86 9.55
CA GLY A 112 -7.18 16.85 9.43
C GLY A 112 -7.42 17.46 8.04
N LYS A 113 -7.02 18.71 7.78
CA LYS A 113 -7.30 19.39 6.49
C LYS A 113 -6.46 18.90 5.32
N ALA A 114 -5.32 18.27 5.60
CA ALA A 114 -4.43 17.68 4.61
C ALA A 114 -3.79 16.43 5.24
N PRO A 115 -4.15 15.22 4.77
CA PRO A 115 -3.55 14.00 5.28
C PRO A 115 -2.04 13.97 4.98
N PRO A 116 -1.22 13.28 5.80
CA PRO A 116 0.16 12.97 5.44
C PRO A 116 0.26 12.38 4.02
N GLU A 117 1.30 12.75 3.28
CA GLU A 117 1.51 12.32 1.88
C GLU A 117 1.40 10.80 1.68
N ILE A 118 1.93 10.02 2.61
CA ILE A 118 1.82 8.57 2.63
C ILE A 118 0.36 8.08 2.67
N LEU A 119 -0.56 8.77 3.36
CA LEU A 119 -1.98 8.40 3.36
C LEU A 119 -2.67 8.74 2.03
N SER A 120 -2.12 9.68 1.27
CA SER A 120 -2.63 10.08 -0.04
C SER A 120 -2.19 9.11 -1.13
N THR A 121 -0.92 8.65 -1.10
CA THR A 121 -0.38 7.71 -2.09
C THR A 121 -0.67 6.26 -1.74
N HIS A 122 -0.85 5.94 -0.46
CA HIS A 122 -1.14 4.59 0.05
C HIS A 122 -2.50 4.57 0.78
N PRO A 123 -3.61 4.58 0.03
CA PRO A 123 -4.93 4.52 0.65
C PRO A 123 -5.07 3.24 1.48
N ALA A 124 -5.53 3.38 2.71
CA ALA A 124 -5.65 2.24 3.60
C ALA A 124 -6.74 1.27 3.10
N PRO A 125 -6.48 -0.06 3.07
CA PRO A 125 -7.56 -1.02 3.01
C PRO A 125 -8.49 -0.84 4.22
N GLU A 126 -9.75 -1.23 4.03
CA GLU A 126 -10.72 -1.32 5.13
C GLU A 126 -10.09 -2.16 6.26
N HIS A 127 -10.08 -1.62 7.47
CA HIS A 127 -9.48 -2.28 8.64
C HIS A 127 -7.94 -2.45 8.63
N ARG A 128 -7.15 -1.65 7.88
CA ARG A 128 -5.67 -1.74 7.83
C ARG A 128 -4.99 -1.88 9.21
N MET A 129 -5.36 -1.04 10.18
CA MET A 129 -4.78 -1.11 11.54
C MET A 129 -5.10 -2.43 12.27
N GLU A 130 -6.26 -3.03 12.02
CA GLU A 130 -6.63 -4.33 12.58
C GLU A 130 -5.83 -5.46 11.94
N ALA A 131 -5.66 -5.42 10.61
CA ALA A 131 -4.80 -6.35 9.88
C ALA A 131 -3.35 -6.27 10.39
N MET A 132 -2.80 -5.06 10.56
CA MET A 132 -1.47 -4.86 11.14
C MET A 132 -1.37 -5.42 12.55
N ARG A 133 -2.37 -5.18 13.41
CA ARG A 133 -2.42 -5.77 14.77
C ARG A 133 -2.42 -7.30 14.73
N ALA A 134 -3.10 -7.91 13.78
CA ALA A 134 -3.12 -9.37 13.60
C ALA A 134 -1.78 -9.94 13.11
N LEU A 135 -0.95 -9.14 12.45
CA LEU A 135 0.40 -9.51 12.03
C LEU A 135 1.41 -9.46 13.17
N VAL A 136 1.25 -8.55 14.13
CA VAL A 136 2.22 -8.36 15.24
C VAL A 136 2.62 -9.67 15.93
N PRO A 137 1.69 -10.56 16.37
CA PRO A 137 2.08 -11.82 17.02
C PRO A 137 2.94 -12.73 16.15
N GLN A 138 2.77 -12.68 14.82
CA GLN A 138 3.53 -13.47 13.87
C GLN A 138 4.96 -12.92 13.69
N MET A 139 5.12 -11.61 13.82
CA MET A 139 6.38 -10.90 13.61
C MET A 139 7.24 -10.81 14.88
N LEU A 140 6.64 -10.94 16.06
CA LEU A 140 7.35 -10.87 17.34
C LEU A 140 8.50 -11.89 17.47
N PRO A 141 8.34 -13.18 17.13
CA PRO A 141 9.46 -14.13 17.19
C PRO A 141 10.63 -13.75 16.27
N ILE A 142 10.33 -13.21 15.08
CA ILE A 142 11.32 -12.76 14.10
C ILE A 142 12.08 -11.55 14.66
N TYR A 143 11.35 -10.56 15.18
CA TYR A 143 11.90 -9.39 15.84
C TYR A 143 12.79 -9.74 17.04
N GLU A 144 12.34 -10.64 17.91
CA GLU A 144 13.11 -11.06 19.09
C GLU A 144 14.41 -11.78 18.70
N ALA A 145 14.37 -12.61 17.67
CA ALA A 145 15.55 -13.26 17.12
C ALA A 145 16.54 -12.23 16.53
N ALA A 146 16.05 -11.29 15.72
CA ALA A 146 16.84 -10.20 15.17
C ALA A 146 17.47 -9.35 16.28
N ARG A 147 16.69 -8.93 17.28
CA ARG A 147 17.19 -8.16 18.41
C ARG A 147 18.30 -8.85 19.19
N LYS A 148 18.20 -10.17 19.40
CA LYS A 148 19.28 -10.95 20.04
C LYS A 148 20.54 -10.94 19.19
N LYS A 149 20.41 -11.10 17.87
CA LYS A 149 21.51 -11.08 16.90
C LYS A 149 22.23 -9.72 16.86
N TYR A 150 21.47 -8.62 16.85
CA TYR A 150 22.01 -7.27 16.71
C TYR A 150 22.37 -6.59 18.04
N ARG A 151 22.04 -7.19 19.20
CA ARG A 151 22.30 -6.63 20.54
C ARG A 151 23.77 -6.29 20.82
N GLY A 152 24.72 -6.91 20.11
CA GLY A 152 26.16 -6.66 20.22
C GLY A 152 26.76 -5.85 19.07
N LEU A 153 25.96 -5.50 18.06
CA LEU A 153 26.37 -4.74 16.88
C LEU A 153 25.99 -3.28 17.09
N SER A 154 26.72 -2.59 17.97
CA SER A 154 26.71 -1.12 17.96
C SER A 154 27.40 -0.69 16.67
N CYS A 155 26.65 -0.07 15.74
CA CYS A 155 27.28 0.83 14.79
C CYS A 155 27.93 1.93 15.64
N ARG A 156 29.26 1.94 15.65
CA ARG A 156 30.06 3.06 16.13
C ARG A 156 30.38 3.96 14.95
#